data_AF-A0A1M4XQD9-F1
#
_entry.id   AF-A0A1M4XQD9-F1
#
_cell.length_a   1.000
_cell.length_b   1.000
_cell.length_c   1.000
_cell.angle_alpha   90.00
_cell.angle_beta   90.00
_cell.angle_gamma   90.00
#
_symmetry.space_group_name_H-M   'P 1'
#
loop_
_entity.id
_entity.type
_entity.pdbx_description
1 polymer ?
#
loop_
_entity_poly.entity_id
_entity_poly.type
_entity_poly.pdbx_seq_one_letter_code
_entity_poly.pdbx_strand_id
1 'polypeptide(L)'
;MSDYEIVCWAVCDSMIAAHYHDDVKDRTVDICNYVKGTYPAYADGWDDIIKGIQFGVKDSPVKPAKYLTYGVCSETAIKYQFNNNAPILARLQLDIGKHAVVLRYYIDGPKPGTEITEDQVGYNDPADGSHMESYKQFVSMWSDSLIFS
;
A
#
# COMPACT_ATOMS: atom_id res chain seq x y z
N MET A 1 6.77 14.46 14.35
CA MET A 1 6.41 13.20 13.71
C MET A 1 5.02 12.86 14.19
N SER A 2 4.03 12.80 13.30
CA SER A 2 2.67 12.42 13.69
C SER A 2 2.62 10.92 13.99
N ASP A 3 1.65 10.47 14.81
CA ASP A 3 1.47 9.04 15.06
C ASP A 3 1.28 8.26 13.74
N TYR A 4 0.73 8.90 12.71
CA TYR A 4 0.52 8.32 11.37
C TYR A 4 1.81 8.01 10.61
N GLU A 5 2.89 8.77 10.82
CA GLU A 5 4.20 8.43 10.25
C GLU A 5 4.79 7.18 10.90
N ILE A 6 4.49 6.95 12.19
CA ILE A 6 4.93 5.76 12.94
C ILE A 6 4.17 4.51 12.49
N VAL A 7 2.86 4.64 12.28
CA VAL A 7 1.96 3.51 11.99
C VAL A 7 1.57 3.39 10.51
N CYS A 8 2.29 4.06 9.60
CA CYS A 8 1.99 4.04 8.16
C CYS A 8 1.78 2.62 7.62
N TRP A 9 2.57 1.66 8.10
CA TRP A 9 2.45 0.25 7.77
C TRP A 9 1.10 -0.36 8.21
N ALA A 10 0.66 -0.14 9.45
CA ALA A 10 -0.57 -0.71 9.99
C ALA A 10 -1.82 -0.05 9.37
N VAL A 11 -1.72 1.23 9.02
CA VAL A 11 -2.77 1.92 8.26
C VAL A 11 -2.91 1.31 6.87
N CYS A 12 -1.79 1.06 6.17
CA CYS A 12 -1.80 0.36 4.88
C CYS A 12 -2.39 -1.04 4.98
N ASP A 13 -2.00 -1.81 6.01
CA ASP A 13 -2.56 -3.14 6.27
C ASP A 13 -4.07 -3.08 6.51
N SER A 14 -4.54 -2.05 7.23
CA SER A 14 -5.96 -1.81 7.44
C SER A 14 -6.69 -1.47 6.13
N MET A 15 -6.11 -0.67 5.24
CA MET A 15 -6.69 -0.37 3.92
C MET A 15 -6.79 -1.64 3.06
N ILE A 16 -5.76 -2.49 3.07
CA ILE A 16 -5.76 -3.76 2.35
C ILE A 16 -6.80 -4.71 2.94
N ALA A 17 -6.90 -4.79 4.25
CA ALA A 17 -7.95 -5.57 4.92
C ALA A 17 -9.34 -5.08 4.50
N ALA A 18 -9.59 -3.78 4.56
CA ALA A 18 -10.85 -3.17 4.14
C ALA A 18 -11.20 -3.50 2.67
N HIS A 19 -10.21 -3.47 1.77
CA HIS A 19 -10.38 -3.89 0.37
C HIS A 19 -10.86 -5.34 0.25
N TYR A 20 -10.23 -6.28 0.98
CA TYR A 20 -10.61 -7.70 0.90
C TYR A 20 -11.95 -8.02 1.59
N HIS A 21 -12.30 -7.28 2.64
CA HIS A 21 -13.59 -7.40 3.32
C HIS A 21 -14.73 -6.66 2.62
N ASP A 22 -14.44 -5.86 1.59
CA ASP A 22 -15.40 -4.93 0.96
C ASP A 22 -16.08 -4.01 2.00
N ASP A 23 -15.26 -3.42 2.88
CA ASP A 23 -15.72 -2.51 3.93
C ASP A 23 -14.83 -1.25 4.08
N VAL A 24 -15.14 -0.44 5.09
CA VAL A 24 -14.40 0.81 5.41
C VAL A 24 -13.88 0.80 6.85
N LYS A 25 -13.79 -0.37 7.49
CA LYS A 25 -13.45 -0.47 8.91
C LYS A 25 -11.96 -0.26 9.12
N ASP A 26 -11.62 0.72 9.93
CA ASP A 26 -10.27 0.92 10.44
C ASP A 26 -9.90 -0.18 11.46
N ARG A 27 -8.79 -0.85 11.18
CA ARG A 27 -8.21 -1.96 11.96
C ARG A 27 -6.80 -1.63 12.45
N THR A 28 -6.32 -0.39 12.25
CA THR A 28 -4.94 0.03 12.52
C THR A 28 -4.51 -0.29 13.96
N VAL A 29 -5.32 0.10 14.95
CA VAL A 29 -5.03 -0.14 16.37
C VAL A 29 -4.99 -1.63 16.70
N ASP A 30 -5.94 -2.40 16.19
CA ASP A 30 -6.01 -3.86 16.41
C ASP A 30 -4.80 -4.57 15.77
N ILE A 31 -4.40 -4.15 14.57
CA ILE A 31 -3.22 -4.65 13.86
C ILE A 31 -1.94 -4.33 14.65
N CYS A 32 -1.74 -3.09 15.08
CA CYS A 32 -0.57 -2.72 15.89
C CYS A 32 -0.49 -3.52 17.19
N ASN A 33 -1.60 -3.61 17.94
CA ASN A 33 -1.63 -4.37 19.18
C ASN A 33 -1.40 -5.87 18.95
N TYR A 34 -1.89 -6.43 17.85
CA TYR A 34 -1.66 -7.84 17.51
C TYR A 34 -0.18 -8.12 17.15
N VAL A 35 0.42 -7.28 16.31
CA VAL A 35 1.78 -7.53 15.78
C VAL A 35 2.86 -7.07 16.77
N LYS A 36 2.68 -5.91 17.40
CA LYS A 36 3.70 -5.24 18.24
C LYS A 36 3.36 -5.23 19.72
N GLY A 37 2.13 -5.60 20.11
CA GLY A 37 1.68 -5.55 21.51
C GLY A 37 1.41 -4.15 22.05
N THR A 38 1.53 -3.11 21.22
CA THR A 38 1.32 -1.71 21.61
C THR A 38 0.95 -0.86 20.39
N TYR A 39 0.36 0.31 20.66
CA TYR A 39 0.05 1.34 19.68
C TYR A 39 0.40 2.73 20.26
N PRO A 40 1.07 3.62 19.51
CA PRO A 40 1.64 3.42 18.17
C PRO A 40 2.95 2.61 18.21
N ALA A 41 3.28 1.94 17.10
CA ALA A 41 4.52 1.18 16.96
C ALA A 41 5.01 1.14 15.51
N TYR A 42 6.32 1.17 15.31
CA TYR A 42 6.95 0.93 14.00
C TYR A 42 6.92 -0.56 13.65
N ALA A 43 6.89 -0.87 12.35
CA ALA A 43 7.23 -2.19 11.84
C ALA A 43 8.75 -2.34 11.75
N ASP A 44 9.26 -3.52 12.13
CA ASP A 44 10.69 -3.83 11.99
C ASP A 44 11.06 -4.30 10.57
N GLY A 45 10.06 -4.70 9.78
CA GLY A 45 10.26 -5.18 8.43
C GLY A 45 9.00 -5.76 7.80
N TRP A 46 9.16 -6.45 6.67
CA TRP A 46 8.05 -7.04 5.92
C TRP A 46 7.27 -8.09 6.70
N ASP A 47 7.91 -8.82 7.61
CA ASP A 47 7.23 -9.85 8.41
C ASP A 47 6.14 -9.26 9.32
N ASP A 48 6.34 -8.06 9.86
CA ASP A 48 5.34 -7.37 10.68
C ASP A 48 4.14 -6.93 9.82
N ILE A 49 4.41 -6.40 8.64
CA ILE A 49 3.41 -5.98 7.65
C ILE A 49 2.59 -7.18 7.16
N ILE A 50 3.25 -8.29 6.81
CA ILE A 50 2.58 -9.52 6.38
C ILE A 50 1.70 -10.07 7.51
N LYS A 51 2.18 -10.09 8.76
CA LYS A 51 1.38 -10.52 9.92
C LYS A 51 0.17 -9.60 10.14
N GLY A 52 0.34 -8.29 9.97
CA GLY A 52 -0.74 -7.31 10.10
C GLY A 52 -1.84 -7.54 9.07
N ILE A 53 -1.47 -7.73 7.80
CA ILE A 53 -2.42 -8.06 6.72
C ILE A 53 -3.11 -9.41 6.99
N GLN A 54 -2.35 -10.45 7.34
CA GLN A 54 -2.90 -11.77 7.66
C GLN A 54 -3.93 -11.71 8.79
N PHE A 55 -3.66 -10.92 9.83
CA PHE A 55 -4.62 -10.67 10.90
C PHE A 55 -5.85 -9.90 10.39
N GLY A 56 -5.63 -8.83 9.62
CA GLY A 56 -6.70 -7.99 9.07
C GLY A 56 -7.67 -8.76 8.18
N VAL A 57 -7.16 -9.70 7.37
CA VAL A 57 -7.95 -10.50 6.40
C VAL A 57 -8.42 -11.86 6.93
N LYS A 58 -8.20 -12.19 8.21
CA LYS A 58 -8.40 -13.55 8.75
C LYS A 58 -9.80 -14.13 8.48
N ASP A 59 -10.83 -13.28 8.57
CA ASP A 59 -12.25 -13.63 8.41
C ASP A 59 -12.83 -13.15 7.06
N SER A 60 -11.99 -12.64 6.17
CA SER A 60 -12.43 -12.12 4.88
C SER A 60 -12.93 -13.25 3.97
N PRO A 61 -14.04 -13.04 3.24
CA PRO A 61 -14.50 -13.98 2.21
C PRO A 61 -13.56 -14.03 1.00
N VAL A 62 -12.77 -12.97 0.78
CA VAL A 62 -11.75 -12.88 -0.27
C VAL A 62 -10.38 -12.84 0.39
N LYS A 63 -9.48 -13.76 0.01
CA LYS A 63 -8.12 -13.80 0.54
C LYS A 63 -7.11 -13.59 -0.58
N PRO A 64 -6.00 -12.89 -0.31
CA PRO A 64 -4.86 -12.91 -1.22
C PRO A 64 -4.41 -14.35 -1.41
N ALA A 65 -4.22 -14.80 -2.66
CA ALA A 65 -3.76 -16.15 -2.94
C ALA A 65 -2.31 -16.34 -2.49
N LYS A 66 -1.43 -15.34 -2.68
CA LYS A 66 -0.06 -15.29 -2.12
C LYS A 66 0.43 -13.87 -1.90
N TYR A 67 1.32 -13.69 -0.93
CA TYR A 67 2.13 -12.48 -0.77
C TYR A 67 3.47 -12.69 -1.48
N LEU A 68 3.76 -11.87 -2.48
CA LEU A 68 5.03 -11.86 -3.19
C LEU A 68 5.75 -10.55 -2.93
N THR A 69 6.99 -10.63 -2.44
CA THR A 69 7.86 -9.47 -2.28
C THR A 69 8.71 -9.29 -3.53
N TYR A 70 8.63 -8.11 -4.15
CA TYR A 70 9.53 -7.71 -5.22
C TYR A 70 10.01 -6.28 -4.97
N GLY A 71 11.02 -5.83 -5.70
CA GLY A 71 11.43 -4.43 -5.70
C GLY A 71 10.34 -3.51 -6.26
N VAL A 72 10.75 -2.43 -6.92
CA VAL A 72 9.82 -1.59 -7.68
C VAL A 72 9.07 -2.44 -8.71
N CYS A 73 7.73 -2.36 -8.71
CA CYS A 73 6.92 -3.07 -9.70
C CYS A 73 7.13 -2.48 -11.09
N SER A 74 7.12 -3.30 -12.13
CA SER A 74 6.96 -2.78 -13.50
C SER A 74 5.51 -2.32 -13.72
N GLU A 75 5.29 -1.43 -14.68
CA GLU A 75 3.96 -1.04 -15.14
C GLU A 75 3.07 -2.25 -15.45
N THR A 76 3.60 -3.24 -16.18
CA THR A 76 2.86 -4.47 -16.51
C THR A 76 2.42 -5.22 -15.26
N ALA A 77 3.27 -5.29 -14.24
CA ALA A 77 2.92 -5.92 -12.97
C ALA A 77 1.81 -5.14 -12.27
N ILE A 78 1.91 -3.81 -12.19
CA ILE A 78 0.89 -2.94 -11.59
C ILE A 78 -0.48 -3.15 -12.26
N LYS A 79 -0.51 -3.07 -13.60
CA LYS A 79 -1.74 -3.29 -14.38
C LYS A 79 -2.31 -4.68 -14.16
N TYR A 80 -1.46 -5.72 -14.13
CA TYR A 80 -1.90 -7.08 -13.84
C TYR A 80 -2.58 -7.18 -12.48
N GLN A 81 -2.00 -6.58 -11.44
CA GLN A 81 -2.57 -6.60 -10.08
C GLN A 81 -3.94 -5.93 -10.03
N PHE A 82 -4.06 -4.72 -10.58
CA PHE A 82 -5.33 -4.00 -10.58
C PHE A 82 -6.42 -4.70 -11.40
N ASN A 83 -6.06 -5.32 -12.53
CA ASN A 83 -7.00 -6.11 -13.33
C ASN A 83 -7.48 -7.38 -12.59
N ASN A 84 -6.75 -7.85 -11.59
CA ASN A 84 -7.11 -8.98 -10.74
C ASN A 84 -7.64 -8.56 -9.36
N ASN A 85 -8.03 -7.29 -9.20
CA ASN A 85 -8.54 -6.73 -7.95
C ASN A 85 -7.59 -6.93 -6.74
N ALA A 86 -6.28 -6.88 -7.00
CA ALA A 86 -5.25 -7.01 -5.98
C ALA A 86 -4.62 -5.63 -5.68
N PRO A 87 -4.64 -5.18 -4.41
CA PRO A 87 -3.95 -3.95 -4.01
C PRO A 87 -2.43 -4.14 -4.09
N ILE A 88 -1.65 -3.06 -4.02
CA ILE A 88 -0.19 -3.14 -3.89
C ILE A 88 0.21 -2.24 -2.73
N LEU A 89 0.96 -2.78 -1.77
CA LEU A 89 1.60 -1.98 -0.73
C LEU A 89 3.03 -1.67 -1.17
N ALA A 90 3.33 -0.40 -1.34
CA ALA A 90 4.67 0.09 -1.69
C ALA A 90 5.32 0.76 -0.49
N ARG A 91 6.62 0.59 -0.34
CA ARG A 91 7.42 1.42 0.56
C ARG A 91 8.24 2.42 -0.22
N LEU A 92 8.03 3.68 0.11
CA LEU A 92 8.82 4.80 -0.37
C LEU A 92 10.03 5.00 0.53
N GLN A 93 11.17 5.36 -0.06
CA GLN A 93 12.34 5.86 0.64
C GLN A 93 12.28 7.38 0.62
N LEU A 94 11.93 7.96 1.78
CA LEU A 94 11.89 9.40 1.99
C LEU A 94 13.09 9.83 2.85
N ASP A 95 13.31 11.15 2.96
CA ASP A 95 14.39 11.71 3.79
C ASP A 95 14.27 11.32 5.27
N ILE A 96 13.04 11.05 5.72
CA ILE A 96 12.72 10.68 7.10
C ILE A 96 12.73 9.16 7.36
N GLY A 97 13.01 8.35 6.34
CA GLY A 97 13.02 6.90 6.42
C GLY A 97 12.08 6.23 5.43
N LYS A 98 11.79 4.94 5.68
CA LYS A 98 10.84 4.19 4.85
C LYS A 98 9.40 4.52 5.26
N HIS A 99 8.56 4.78 4.28
CA HIS A 99 7.14 5.11 4.46
C HIS A 99 6.27 4.18 3.61
N ALA A 100 5.18 3.65 4.17
CA ALA A 100 4.29 2.73 3.47
C ALA A 100 3.09 3.45 2.87
N VAL A 101 2.74 3.11 1.62
CA VAL A 101 1.56 3.59 0.90
C VAL A 101 0.86 2.44 0.17
N VAL A 102 -0.41 2.62 -0.19
CA VAL A 102 -1.19 1.64 -0.98
C VAL A 102 -1.50 2.19 -2.36
N LEU A 103 -1.00 1.57 -3.43
CA LEU A 103 -1.34 1.97 -4.79
C LEU A 103 -2.77 1.52 -5.12
N ARG A 104 -3.47 2.34 -5.91
CA ARG A 104 -4.88 2.17 -6.25
C ARG A 104 -5.18 2.04 -7.73
N TYR A 105 -4.45 2.77 -8.56
CA TYR A 105 -4.70 2.77 -10.00
C TYR A 105 -3.46 3.25 -10.76
N TYR A 106 -3.43 2.90 -12.04
CA TYR A 106 -2.43 3.34 -12.99
C TYR A 106 -3.14 3.95 -14.19
N ILE A 107 -2.61 5.05 -14.70
CA ILE A 107 -3.17 5.75 -15.86
C ILE A 107 -2.10 5.86 -16.95
N ASP A 108 -2.38 5.25 -18.09
CA ASP A 108 -1.59 5.42 -19.32
C ASP A 108 -1.65 6.87 -19.79
N GLY A 109 -0.49 7.48 -20.03
CA GLY A 109 -0.34 8.79 -20.64
C GLY A 109 0.40 8.72 -21.98
N PRO A 110 0.38 9.79 -22.78
CA PRO A 110 -0.48 10.97 -22.66
C PRO A 110 -1.95 10.66 -22.98
N LYS A 111 -2.89 11.33 -22.32
CA LYS A 111 -4.34 11.26 -22.63
C LYS A 111 -4.84 12.54 -23.28
N PRO A 112 -5.19 12.51 -24.59
CA PRO A 112 -5.73 13.67 -25.29
C PRO A 112 -6.96 14.25 -24.59
N GLY A 113 -6.99 15.58 -24.41
CA GLY A 113 -8.09 16.28 -23.75
C GLY A 113 -8.07 16.26 -22.22
N THR A 114 -6.96 15.83 -21.62
CA THR A 114 -6.74 15.86 -20.15
C THR A 114 -5.39 16.51 -19.81
N GLU A 115 -5.16 16.78 -18.53
CA GLU A 115 -3.86 17.28 -18.02
C GLU A 115 -2.78 16.18 -17.94
N ILE A 116 -3.12 14.92 -18.24
CA ILE A 116 -2.21 13.79 -18.14
C ILE A 116 -1.32 13.72 -19.39
N THR A 117 -0.07 14.15 -19.22
CA THR A 117 0.95 14.21 -20.29
C THR A 117 1.91 13.02 -20.29
N GLU A 118 1.96 12.25 -19.20
CA GLU A 118 2.77 11.05 -19.02
C GLU A 118 2.06 10.06 -18.10
N ASP A 119 2.54 8.83 -18.00
CA ASP A 119 1.94 7.82 -17.14
C ASP A 119 1.87 8.27 -15.68
N GLN A 120 0.75 7.99 -15.02
CA GLN A 120 0.51 8.35 -13.63
C GLN A 120 0.21 7.12 -12.79
N VAL A 121 0.56 7.21 -11.50
CA VAL A 121 0.14 6.26 -10.48
C VAL A 121 -0.63 6.99 -9.39
N GLY A 122 -1.76 6.40 -8.97
CA GLY A 122 -2.53 6.86 -7.82
C GLY A 122 -2.28 5.98 -6.62
N TYR A 123 -2.10 6.59 -5.44
CA TYR A 123 -1.89 5.89 -4.18
C TYR A 123 -2.59 6.60 -3.02
N ASN A 124 -2.85 5.86 -1.95
CA ASN A 124 -3.24 6.41 -0.66
C ASN A 124 -2.03 6.42 0.26
N ASP A 125 -1.75 7.59 0.81
CA ASP A 125 -0.76 7.85 1.84
C ASP A 125 -1.45 7.92 3.22
N PRO A 126 -1.00 7.14 4.22
CA PRO A 126 -1.48 7.23 5.59
C PRO A 126 -1.38 8.61 6.25
N ALA A 127 -0.48 9.49 5.79
CA ALA A 127 -0.24 10.79 6.39
C ALA A 127 -1.29 11.84 6.00
N ASP A 128 -1.71 11.85 4.73
CA ASP A 128 -2.49 12.95 4.16
C ASP A 128 -3.48 12.53 3.05
N GLY A 129 -3.61 11.23 2.76
CA GLY A 129 -4.70 10.69 1.95
C GLY A 129 -4.33 10.39 0.49
N SER A 130 -5.23 10.68 -0.45
CA SER A 130 -5.07 10.25 -1.84
C SER A 130 -4.19 11.18 -2.66
N HIS A 131 -3.25 10.59 -3.40
CA HIS A 131 -2.33 11.27 -4.30
C HIS A 131 -2.40 10.71 -5.71
N MET A 132 -1.97 11.53 -6.66
CA MET A 132 -1.69 11.14 -8.04
C MET A 132 -0.38 11.81 -8.46
N GLU A 133 0.54 11.02 -8.98
CA GLU A 133 1.88 11.48 -9.32
C GLU A 133 2.37 10.78 -10.59
N SER A 134 3.34 11.38 -11.28
CA SER A 134 3.91 10.72 -12.44
C SER A 134 4.59 9.42 -12.01
N TYR A 135 4.40 8.38 -12.81
CA TYR A 135 4.97 7.07 -12.51
C TYR A 135 6.49 7.14 -12.37
N LYS A 136 7.14 7.97 -13.19
CA LYS A 136 8.59 8.20 -13.14
C LYS A 136 9.03 8.82 -11.81
N GLN A 137 8.29 9.80 -11.30
CA GLN A 137 8.60 10.43 -10.02
C GLN A 137 8.35 9.47 -8.86
N PHE A 138 7.23 8.75 -8.87
CA PHE A 138 6.92 7.75 -7.86
C PHE A 138 7.99 6.64 -7.79
N VAL A 139 8.42 6.11 -8.95
CA VAL A 139 9.49 5.10 -9.05
C VAL A 139 10.81 5.60 -8.47
N SER A 140 11.10 6.90 -8.55
CA SER A 140 12.33 7.47 -7.98
C SER A 140 12.38 7.39 -6.45
N MET A 141 11.22 7.34 -5.80
CA MET A 141 11.08 7.18 -4.34
C MET A 141 10.77 5.73 -3.94
N TRP A 142 10.26 4.90 -4.85
CA TRP A 142 9.84 3.54 -4.55
C TRP A 142 11.04 2.64 -4.25
N SER A 143 11.09 2.09 -3.03
CA SER A 143 12.15 1.16 -2.61
C SER A 143 11.81 -0.31 -2.91
N ASP A 144 10.65 -0.78 -2.44
CA ASP A 144 10.21 -2.17 -2.56
C ASP A 144 8.68 -2.28 -2.36
N SER A 145 8.11 -3.45 -2.63
CA SER A 145 6.66 -3.67 -2.53
C SER A 145 6.25 -5.08 -2.10
N LEU A 146 5.06 -5.15 -1.52
CA LEU A 146 4.27 -6.37 -1.39
C LEU A 146 3.20 -6.39 -2.47
N ILE A 147 3.22 -7.46 -3.26
CA ILE A 147 2.26 -7.76 -4.31
C ILE A 147 1.43 -8.97 -3.87
N PHE A 148 0.14 -8.96 -4.19
CA PHE A 148 -0.81 -9.98 -3.78
C PHE A 148 -1.31 -10.73 -5.01
N SER A 149 -0.90 -11.98 -5.25
CA SER A 149 -1.47 -12.79 -6.33
C SER A 149 -2.59 -13.69 -5.86
#